data_AF-A0ABD3GC56-F1
#
_entry.id   AF-A0ABD3GC56-F1
#
_cell.length_a   1.000
_cell.length_b   1.000
_cell.length_c   1.000
_cell.angle_alpha   90.00
_cell.angle_beta   90.00
_cell.angle_gamma   90.00
#
_symmetry.space_group_name_H-M   'P 1'
#
loop_
_entity.id
_entity.type
_entity.pdbx_description
1 polymer ?
#
loop_
_entity_poly.entity_id
_entity_poly.type
_entity_poly.pdbx_seq_one_letter_code
_entity_poly.pdbx_strand_id
1 'polypeptide(L)'
;MDVHLKELFGLFQEHFGRGPGLGAGSGTCLLKVEGISTAFIKSLYRTLALLWKSHPWKRLKASHLFGVKVGKSSDWPDARQPFTCVQFIGSGAGDLGLNILRSEEDAVGLNGGKGQGSSKSVPQRGMLRISFGPEVELSPANKKMIRNLGLEIAGPKAYPAMDVAFSQKAVADGFPSFRNPLLEELRWVYAALRALTQVHPQLEQITGVPFSYEDLSQVIEVTYPSEDLRDKSVMVRVSFPPNVERFDDSISSVPKLSESFDMHAERTEVPRQCVVCEKDVPAERAPRCSRCKAVIYCGHVCQKQDWNEVHKSVCELYKAMMERVDELEIKGFSFPYLAEQPCKWLEQVGLHGKGMWRRLCLCYRSCPFGQLPPPEGGGWAGAWGVEQGSYPPDAPLLDYDKASSQLLLSGWGEYYHLRGLPLSSPVAAVLSFPLTLYSIVTSICVSTKNMLAKGREVTIHYLGPEGELDWLPAFTEIGHLLTGSGSLHVVMVGPEVPSSLSGEVNSLGRKVRMTFVQGLYQEEANALQPPHLVVALNAGLDRHETWAGALEVIRQMGAPTFFTDYAEPCCVNAKQVLRASGLTISHPFTPNTFRSPVRNQIPSTNVPWFSNGFLFGVNP
;
A
#
# COMPACT_ATOMS: atom_id res chain seq x y z
N MET A 1 26.09 -14.00 -37.70
CA MET A 1 25.89 -14.30 -36.26
C MET A 1 26.29 -13.11 -35.37
N ASP A 2 26.06 -11.84 -35.74
CA ASP A 2 26.58 -10.73 -34.90
C ASP A 2 25.89 -9.35 -35.04
N VAL A 3 24.68 -9.31 -35.59
CA VAL A 3 23.88 -8.06 -35.69
C VAL A 3 22.52 -8.28 -35.04
N HIS A 4 21.92 -9.43 -35.32
CA HIS A 4 20.63 -9.81 -34.74
C HIS A 4 20.68 -10.06 -33.22
N LEU A 5 21.81 -10.51 -32.68
CA LEU A 5 22.02 -10.63 -31.22
C LEU A 5 22.22 -9.26 -30.56
N LYS A 6 22.83 -8.28 -31.26
CA LYS A 6 22.93 -6.89 -30.78
C LYS A 6 21.58 -6.18 -30.82
N GLU A 7 20.76 -6.43 -31.83
CA GLU A 7 19.36 -5.98 -31.88
C GLU A 7 18.51 -6.68 -30.81
N LEU A 8 18.71 -7.99 -30.57
CA LEU A 8 18.01 -8.71 -29.51
C LEU A 8 18.40 -8.19 -28.12
N PHE A 9 19.69 -7.92 -27.86
CA PHE A 9 20.13 -7.32 -26.59
C PHE A 9 19.72 -5.84 -26.46
N GLY A 10 19.62 -5.10 -27.58
CA GLY A 10 19.04 -3.76 -27.62
C GLY A 10 17.56 -3.75 -27.24
N LEU A 11 16.79 -4.69 -27.81
CA LEU A 11 15.37 -4.91 -27.51
C LEU A 11 15.16 -5.49 -26.10
N PHE A 12 16.09 -6.30 -25.59
CA PHE A 12 16.06 -6.81 -24.22
C PHE A 12 16.29 -5.71 -23.18
N GLN A 13 17.12 -4.71 -23.50
CA GLN A 13 17.27 -3.50 -22.67
C GLN A 13 16.10 -2.50 -22.83
N GLU A 14 15.37 -2.53 -23.94
CA GLU A 14 14.12 -1.76 -24.11
C GLU A 14 12.94 -2.38 -23.34
N HIS A 15 12.87 -3.72 -23.25
CA HIS A 15 11.80 -4.42 -22.52
C HIS A 15 11.99 -4.49 -21.00
N PHE A 16 13.21 -4.24 -20.48
CA PHE A 16 13.51 -4.20 -19.03
C PHE A 16 14.00 -2.83 -18.51
N GLY A 17 13.48 -1.74 -19.08
CA GLY A 17 13.27 -0.50 -18.31
C GLY A 17 13.87 0.78 -18.89
N ARG A 18 12.97 1.70 -19.28
CA ARG A 18 13.18 3.16 -19.21
C ARG A 18 11.89 3.90 -18.82
N GLY A 19 11.50 3.78 -17.56
CA GLY A 19 10.54 4.65 -16.85
C GLY A 19 10.87 4.66 -15.35
N PRO A 20 10.58 5.73 -14.59
CA PRO A 20 10.97 5.83 -13.19
C PRO A 20 10.15 4.85 -12.34
N GLY A 21 10.81 3.99 -11.57
CA GLY A 21 10.15 3.12 -10.59
C GLY A 21 10.29 1.61 -10.78
N LEU A 22 11.23 1.11 -11.60
CA LEU A 22 11.61 -0.30 -11.60
C LEU A 22 13.14 -0.41 -11.58
N GLY A 23 13.70 -0.62 -10.38
CA GLY A 23 15.13 -0.60 -10.07
C GLY A 23 15.57 0.59 -9.21
N ALA A 24 16.64 0.40 -8.41
CA ALA A 24 17.12 1.24 -7.30
C ALA A 24 17.55 2.69 -7.64
N GLY A 25 16.70 3.52 -8.26
CA GLY A 25 16.92 4.96 -8.29
C GLY A 25 15.70 5.81 -8.62
N SER A 26 15.49 6.86 -7.82
CA SER A 26 14.37 7.81 -7.93
C SER A 26 14.72 9.05 -8.79
N GLY A 27 13.68 9.74 -9.28
CA GLY A 27 13.78 11.05 -9.95
C GLY A 27 13.96 11.06 -11.48
N THR A 28 13.49 12.15 -12.08
CA THR A 28 13.51 12.42 -13.53
C THR A 28 14.87 12.93 -14.00
N CYS A 29 15.40 12.31 -15.06
CA CYS A 29 16.51 12.90 -15.81
C CYS A 29 15.98 14.10 -16.62
N LEU A 30 16.27 15.32 -16.17
CA LEU A 30 15.73 16.54 -16.76
C LEU A 30 16.07 16.72 -18.23
N LEU A 31 17.16 16.13 -18.73
CA LEU A 31 17.48 16.11 -20.17
C LEU A 31 16.41 15.41 -21.03
N LYS A 32 15.47 14.68 -20.42
CA LYS A 32 14.32 14.06 -21.10
C LYS A 32 13.08 14.96 -21.16
N VAL A 33 13.10 16.13 -20.53
CA VAL A 33 11.98 17.07 -20.57
C VAL A 33 12.05 17.86 -21.86
N GLU A 34 10.99 17.79 -22.66
CA GLU A 34 10.91 18.47 -23.93
C GLU A 34 11.04 19.99 -23.75
N GLY A 35 11.90 20.62 -24.56
CA GLY A 35 12.09 22.08 -24.57
C GLY A 35 12.93 22.66 -23.43
N ILE A 36 13.47 21.85 -22.51
CA ILE A 36 14.31 22.38 -21.42
C ILE A 36 15.74 22.70 -21.88
N SER A 37 16.27 23.86 -21.48
CA SER A 37 17.66 24.21 -21.76
C SER A 37 18.61 23.72 -20.66
N THR A 38 19.86 23.42 -21.02
CA THR A 38 20.89 23.06 -20.03
C THR A 38 21.21 24.21 -19.06
N ALA A 39 21.09 25.45 -19.53
CA ALA A 39 21.22 26.65 -18.70
C ALA A 39 20.12 26.72 -17.63
N PHE A 40 18.88 26.39 -17.99
CA PHE A 40 17.77 26.32 -17.04
C PHE A 40 17.99 25.23 -15.99
N ILE A 41 18.42 24.02 -16.41
CA ILE A 41 18.76 22.92 -15.49
C ILE A 41 19.81 23.35 -14.46
N LYS A 42 20.87 24.04 -14.91
CA LYS A 42 21.92 24.56 -14.00
C LYS A 42 21.35 25.56 -12.99
N SER A 43 20.52 26.50 -13.43
CA SER A 43 19.89 27.50 -12.56
C SER A 43 18.94 26.88 -11.54
N LEU A 44 18.19 25.85 -11.93
CA LEU A 44 17.32 25.10 -11.04
C LEU A 44 18.11 24.36 -9.96
N TYR A 45 19.17 23.64 -10.32
CA TYR A 45 20.03 22.93 -9.35
C TYR A 45 20.73 23.87 -8.37
N ARG A 46 21.22 25.03 -8.82
CA ARG A 46 21.75 26.09 -7.93
C ARG A 46 20.71 26.56 -6.93
N THR A 47 19.48 26.78 -7.38
CA THR A 47 18.38 27.23 -6.52
C THR A 47 18.01 26.18 -5.47
N LEU A 48 17.97 24.90 -5.85
CA LEU A 48 17.75 23.78 -4.94
C LEU A 48 18.85 23.69 -3.87
N ALA A 49 20.11 23.87 -4.27
CA ALA A 49 21.23 23.89 -3.33
C ALA A 49 21.14 25.07 -2.34
N LEU A 50 20.72 26.25 -2.80
CA LEU A 50 20.51 27.42 -1.94
C LEU A 50 19.40 27.19 -0.90
N LEU A 51 18.25 26.65 -1.33
CA LEU A 51 17.15 26.34 -0.42
C LEU A 51 17.51 25.24 0.58
N TRP A 52 18.34 24.27 0.19
CA TRP A 52 18.83 23.27 1.13
C TRP A 52 19.72 23.88 2.21
N LYS A 53 20.65 24.74 1.80
CA LYS A 53 21.61 25.42 2.68
C LYS A 53 20.94 26.41 3.64
N SER A 54 19.73 26.87 3.38
CA SER A 54 18.95 27.69 4.32
C SER A 54 18.26 26.87 5.43
N HIS A 55 18.41 25.53 5.42
CA HIS A 55 17.94 24.61 6.47
C HIS A 55 16.48 24.80 6.92
N PRO A 56 15.49 24.86 6.00
CA PRO A 56 14.09 25.10 6.34
C PRO A 56 13.53 24.05 7.31
N TRP A 57 13.90 22.77 7.16
CA TRP A 57 13.48 21.63 8.00
C TRP A 57 13.93 21.70 9.47
N LYS A 58 14.93 22.52 9.81
CA LYS A 58 15.31 22.74 11.22
C LYS A 58 14.30 23.62 11.96
N ARG A 59 13.52 24.40 11.22
CA ARG A 59 12.58 25.40 11.75
C ARG A 59 11.14 24.95 11.49
N LEU A 60 10.89 24.42 10.30
CA LEU A 60 9.55 24.12 9.80
C LEU A 60 9.21 22.63 9.94
N LYS A 61 7.95 22.34 10.25
CA LYS A 61 7.38 20.99 10.33
C LYS A 61 6.51 20.70 9.12
N ALA A 62 6.15 19.43 8.92
CA ALA A 62 5.24 19.02 7.85
C ALA A 62 3.87 19.74 7.91
N SER A 63 3.39 20.13 9.10
CA SER A 63 2.15 20.90 9.25
C SER A 63 2.24 22.36 8.77
N HIS A 64 3.44 22.90 8.53
CA HIS A 64 3.64 24.30 8.13
C HIS A 64 3.54 24.44 6.59
N LEU A 65 2.47 25.06 6.11
CA LEU A 65 2.17 25.23 4.70
C LEU A 65 2.34 26.67 4.24
N PHE A 66 2.98 26.87 3.09
CA PHE A 66 3.11 28.17 2.43
C PHE A 66 2.13 28.28 1.27
N GLY A 67 1.47 29.43 1.12
CA GLY A 67 0.78 29.81 -0.11
C GLY A 67 1.77 30.46 -1.09
N VAL A 68 1.69 30.12 -2.38
CA VAL A 68 2.57 30.65 -3.44
C VAL A 68 1.74 30.99 -4.68
N LYS A 69 1.82 32.23 -5.15
CA LYS A 69 1.20 32.71 -6.39
C LYS A 69 2.25 33.28 -7.33
N VAL A 70 2.41 32.66 -8.50
CA VAL A 70 3.41 33.00 -9.52
C VAL A 70 2.70 33.69 -10.69
N GLY A 71 2.97 34.99 -10.85
CA GLY A 71 2.42 35.80 -11.94
C GLY A 71 0.93 36.10 -11.83
N LYS A 72 0.38 36.60 -12.93
CA LYS A 72 -1.06 36.86 -13.13
C LYS A 72 -1.73 35.63 -13.73
N SER A 73 -3.06 35.56 -13.62
CA SER A 73 -3.84 34.48 -14.22
C SER A 73 -3.60 34.36 -15.73
N SER A 74 -3.43 35.48 -16.44
CA SER A 74 -3.12 35.55 -17.88
C SER A 74 -1.83 34.84 -18.31
N ASP A 75 -0.93 34.58 -17.37
CA ASP A 75 0.40 34.04 -17.67
C ASP A 75 0.37 32.51 -17.80
N TRP A 76 -0.79 31.89 -17.58
CA TRP A 76 -1.01 30.44 -17.57
C TRP A 76 -1.95 30.00 -18.71
N PRO A 77 -1.69 28.85 -19.38
CA PRO A 77 -2.47 28.40 -20.54
C PRO A 77 -4.00 28.30 -20.31
N ASP A 78 -4.42 27.88 -19.12
CA ASP A 78 -5.84 27.76 -18.73
C ASP A 78 -6.31 28.91 -17.82
N ALA A 79 -5.61 30.04 -17.83
CA ALA A 79 -5.75 31.14 -16.88
C ALA A 79 -5.61 30.73 -15.39
N ARG A 80 -5.00 29.56 -15.13
CA ARG A 80 -4.87 28.97 -13.80
C ARG A 80 -3.49 28.35 -13.59
N GLN A 81 -2.79 28.79 -12.55
CA GLN A 81 -1.52 28.17 -12.16
C GLN A 81 -1.74 26.75 -11.61
N PRO A 82 -0.82 25.81 -11.88
CA PRO A 82 -1.02 24.40 -11.55
C PRO A 82 -0.88 24.09 -10.05
N PHE A 83 -0.04 24.85 -9.34
CA PHE A 83 0.27 24.67 -7.93
C PHE A 83 0.15 25.99 -7.17
N THR A 84 -0.29 25.94 -5.92
CA THR A 84 -0.52 27.13 -5.08
C THR A 84 0.06 26.98 -3.68
N CYS A 85 0.51 25.79 -3.29
CA CYS A 85 0.94 25.51 -1.92
C CYS A 85 2.26 24.73 -1.89
N VAL A 86 3.10 25.01 -0.89
CA VAL A 86 4.38 24.30 -0.68
C VAL A 86 4.53 23.86 0.77
N GLN A 87 4.92 22.61 0.95
CA GLN A 87 5.13 21.95 2.23
C GLN A 87 6.57 21.42 2.34
N PHE A 88 7.23 21.64 3.48
CA PHE A 88 8.54 21.05 3.79
C PHE A 88 8.38 19.74 4.56
N ILE A 89 9.16 18.70 4.23
CA ILE A 89 9.14 17.39 4.90
C ILE A 89 10.53 17.03 5.47
N GLY A 90 10.56 16.29 6.59
CA GLY A 90 11.80 15.65 7.10
C GLY A 90 12.21 15.85 8.57
N SER A 91 11.29 15.74 9.54
CA SER A 91 11.70 15.57 10.96
C SER A 91 11.76 14.09 11.35
N GLY A 92 12.96 13.50 11.38
CA GLY A 92 13.24 12.27 12.14
C GLY A 92 13.00 10.90 11.49
N ALA A 93 12.67 10.81 10.20
CA ALA A 93 12.32 9.52 9.56
C ALA A 93 12.81 9.34 8.10
N GLY A 94 13.93 9.95 7.69
CA GLY A 94 14.60 9.62 6.42
C GLY A 94 14.14 10.35 5.15
N ASP A 95 12.94 10.91 5.09
CA ASP A 95 12.45 11.65 3.91
C ASP A 95 12.70 13.17 4.00
N LEU A 96 13.84 13.62 3.47
CA LEU A 96 14.17 15.05 3.36
C LEU A 96 13.71 15.60 1.99
N GLY A 97 12.82 16.60 1.98
CA GLY A 97 12.25 17.08 0.72
C GLY A 97 11.17 18.16 0.80
N LEU A 98 10.59 18.46 -0.35
CA LEU A 98 9.46 19.37 -0.53
C LEU A 98 8.32 18.70 -1.30
N ASN A 99 7.09 18.95 -0.84
CA ASN A 99 5.89 18.65 -1.58
C ASN A 99 5.30 19.95 -2.14
N ILE A 100 5.02 19.94 -3.44
CA ILE A 100 4.41 21.07 -4.14
C ILE A 100 2.98 20.66 -4.53
N LEU A 101 2.03 21.44 -4.04
CA LEU A 101 0.62 21.08 -3.90
C LEU A 101 -0.29 22.11 -4.59
N ARG A 102 -1.49 21.68 -4.98
CA ARG A 102 -2.41 22.51 -5.78
C ARG A 102 -3.36 23.35 -4.94
N SER A 103 -3.50 23.01 -3.67
CA SER A 103 -4.29 23.76 -2.70
C SER A 103 -3.91 23.37 -1.26
N GLU A 104 -4.49 24.09 -0.30
CA GLU A 104 -4.36 23.75 1.12
C GLU A 104 -5.11 22.45 1.45
N GLU A 105 -6.24 22.16 0.81
CA GLU A 105 -6.96 20.90 1.01
C GLU A 105 -6.13 19.69 0.57
N ASP A 106 -5.32 19.84 -0.49
CA ASP A 106 -4.36 18.81 -0.92
C ASP A 106 -3.28 18.56 0.15
N ALA A 107 -2.95 19.57 0.97
CA ALA A 107 -2.03 19.44 2.11
C ALA A 107 -2.70 18.84 3.34
N VAL A 108 -3.96 19.19 3.62
CA VAL A 108 -4.76 18.62 4.71
C VAL A 108 -5.02 17.13 4.47
N GLY A 109 -5.28 16.71 3.23
CA GLY A 109 -5.39 15.29 2.85
C GLY A 109 -4.09 14.49 3.04
N LEU A 110 -2.94 15.17 3.10
CA LEU A 110 -1.63 14.57 3.39
C LEU A 110 -1.27 14.59 4.90
N ASN A 111 -1.90 15.44 5.71
CA ASN A 111 -1.51 15.70 7.11
C ASN A 111 -2.61 15.49 8.18
N GLY A 112 -3.89 15.34 7.83
CA GLY A 112 -5.01 15.50 8.77
C GLY A 112 -5.75 14.22 9.19
N GLY A 113 -5.79 13.97 10.49
CA GLY A 113 -6.75 13.06 11.14
C GLY A 113 -8.13 13.70 11.34
N LYS A 114 -9.16 12.84 11.20
CA LYS A 114 -10.59 12.94 11.59
C LYS A 114 -11.23 14.32 11.74
N GLY A 115 -12.16 14.59 10.82
CA GLY A 115 -13.29 15.50 11.02
C GLY A 115 -13.61 16.23 9.74
N GLN A 116 -14.75 15.89 9.14
CA GLN A 116 -15.28 16.42 7.87
C GLN A 116 -14.65 15.85 6.60
N GLY A 117 -15.53 15.51 5.67
CA GLY A 117 -15.23 14.70 4.51
C GLY A 117 -14.21 15.36 3.58
N SER A 118 -13.10 14.67 3.34
CA SER A 118 -12.64 14.46 1.98
C SER A 118 -11.72 13.25 1.92
N SER A 119 -12.13 12.26 1.14
CA SER A 119 -11.17 11.46 0.37
C SER A 119 -10.20 12.43 -0.29
N LYS A 120 -8.89 12.31 -0.09
CA LYS A 120 -7.85 12.61 -1.09
C LYS A 120 -6.50 12.19 -0.51
N SER A 121 -5.87 11.10 -0.95
CA SER A 121 -5.28 10.87 -2.28
C SER A 121 -4.29 11.98 -2.62
N VAL A 122 -3.04 11.60 -2.93
CA VAL A 122 -2.16 12.43 -3.77
C VAL A 122 -3.02 13.04 -4.89
N PRO A 123 -2.92 14.34 -5.19
CA PRO A 123 -3.89 15.03 -6.05
C PRO A 123 -4.10 14.27 -7.37
N GLN A 124 -5.35 14.22 -7.88
CA GLN A 124 -5.69 13.47 -9.10
C GLN A 124 -4.87 13.84 -10.35
N ARG A 125 -4.23 15.01 -10.35
CA ARG A 125 -3.35 15.49 -11.41
C ARG A 125 -1.85 15.46 -11.02
N GLY A 126 -1.52 14.83 -9.90
CA GLY A 126 -0.17 14.67 -9.33
C GLY A 126 0.30 15.81 -8.40
N MET A 127 1.18 15.43 -7.47
CA MET A 127 2.00 16.23 -6.58
C MET A 127 3.44 16.22 -7.12
N LEU A 128 4.06 17.39 -7.25
CA LEU A 128 5.47 17.47 -7.62
C LEU A 128 6.30 17.32 -6.35
N ARG A 129 7.25 16.38 -6.37
CA ARG A 129 8.13 16.08 -5.24
C ARG A 129 9.55 16.45 -5.56
N ILE A 130 10.23 16.95 -4.53
CA ILE A 130 11.66 17.22 -4.55
C ILE A 130 12.25 16.52 -3.34
N SER A 131 13.05 15.49 -3.57
CA SER A 131 13.75 14.75 -2.50
C SER A 131 15.24 15.00 -2.56
N PHE A 132 15.92 14.81 -1.42
CA PHE A 132 17.36 14.93 -1.32
C PHE A 132 17.93 13.68 -0.64
N GLY A 133 18.75 12.92 -1.36
CA GLY A 133 19.27 11.64 -0.90
C GLY A 133 20.73 11.37 -1.30
N PRO A 134 21.34 10.28 -0.82
CA PRO A 134 22.69 9.89 -1.19
C PRO A 134 22.81 9.53 -2.68
N GLU A 135 24.03 9.62 -3.25
CA GLU A 135 24.25 9.36 -4.68
C GLU A 135 23.77 7.96 -5.11
N VAL A 136 23.84 6.97 -4.21
CA VAL A 136 23.47 5.58 -4.51
C VAL A 136 22.02 5.44 -4.95
N GLU A 137 21.12 6.29 -4.45
CA GLU A 137 19.68 6.34 -4.77
C GLU A 137 19.37 7.06 -6.09
N LEU A 138 20.37 7.63 -6.76
CA LEU A 138 20.17 8.21 -8.08
C LEU A 138 20.25 7.16 -9.19
N SER A 139 19.32 7.25 -10.13
CA SER A 139 19.42 6.51 -11.39
C SER A 139 20.72 6.82 -12.13
N PRO A 140 21.28 5.88 -12.91
CA PRO A 140 22.48 6.12 -13.72
C PRO A 140 22.36 7.33 -14.66
N ALA A 141 21.15 7.62 -15.16
CA ALA A 141 20.86 8.77 -16.00
C ALA A 141 21.00 10.10 -15.23
N ASN A 142 20.51 10.16 -14.00
CA ASN A 142 20.65 11.34 -13.13
C ASN A 142 22.11 11.57 -12.73
N LYS A 143 22.84 10.51 -12.36
CA LYS A 143 24.29 10.56 -12.09
C LYS A 143 25.05 11.13 -13.27
N LYS A 144 24.77 10.65 -14.48
CA LYS A 144 25.40 11.12 -15.72
C LYS A 144 25.06 12.58 -16.01
N MET A 145 23.80 13.00 -15.85
CA MET A 145 23.37 14.39 -16.06
C MET A 145 24.08 15.35 -15.10
N ILE A 146 24.12 15.02 -13.80
CA ILE A 146 24.75 15.84 -12.76
C ILE A 146 26.24 16.02 -13.05
N ARG A 147 26.95 14.93 -13.36
CA ARG A 147 28.39 14.98 -13.69
C ARG A 147 28.65 15.76 -14.98
N ASN A 148 27.93 15.46 -16.05
CA ASN A 148 28.19 16.04 -17.38
C ASN A 148 27.89 17.54 -17.43
N LEU A 149 26.84 17.99 -16.74
CA LEU A 149 26.47 19.40 -16.71
C LEU A 149 27.16 20.17 -15.57
N GLY A 150 27.92 19.49 -14.69
CA GLY A 150 28.54 20.09 -13.51
C GLY A 150 27.49 20.74 -12.58
N LEU A 151 26.40 20.03 -12.31
CA LEU A 151 25.29 20.57 -11.51
C LEU A 151 25.68 20.68 -10.03
N GLU A 152 25.25 21.77 -9.39
CA GLU A 152 25.51 21.99 -7.97
C GLU A 152 24.71 21.00 -7.11
N ILE A 153 25.40 20.21 -6.29
CA ILE A 153 24.78 19.27 -5.35
C ILE A 153 24.44 20.04 -4.07
N ALA A 154 23.28 19.76 -3.46
CA ALA A 154 22.76 20.53 -2.34
C ALA A 154 23.58 20.38 -1.04
N GLY A 155 24.31 19.27 -0.89
CA GLY A 155 25.25 18.97 0.19
C GLY A 155 26.06 17.70 -0.09
N PRO A 156 27.03 17.32 0.78
CA PRO A 156 27.97 16.22 0.52
C PRO A 156 27.34 14.85 0.19
N LYS A 157 26.09 14.64 0.61
CA LYS A 157 25.27 13.46 0.31
C LYS A 157 23.80 13.83 0.06
N ALA A 158 23.53 15.04 -0.40
CA ALA A 158 22.17 15.56 -0.62
C ALA A 158 21.97 15.85 -2.11
N TYR A 159 21.78 14.79 -2.89
CA TYR A 159 21.51 14.86 -4.31
C TYR A 159 20.02 15.10 -4.54
N PRO A 160 19.64 16.20 -5.23
CA PRO A 160 18.24 16.47 -5.49
C PRO A 160 17.70 15.55 -6.59
N ALA A 161 16.51 15.00 -6.34
CA ALA A 161 15.73 14.23 -7.29
C ALA A 161 14.32 14.85 -7.39
N MET A 162 13.78 14.91 -8.61
CA MET A 162 12.48 15.53 -8.89
C MET A 162 11.60 14.58 -9.69
N ASP A 163 10.37 14.40 -9.25
CA ASP A 163 9.36 13.61 -9.96
C ASP A 163 7.97 14.17 -9.71
N VAL A 164 7.01 13.78 -10.56
CA VAL A 164 5.60 14.03 -10.28
C VAL A 164 4.98 12.71 -9.88
N ALA A 165 4.62 12.63 -8.59
CA ALA A 165 3.89 11.52 -8.01
C ALA A 165 2.40 11.77 -8.20
N PHE A 166 1.65 10.79 -8.68
CA PHE A 166 0.20 10.87 -8.74
C PHE A 166 -0.42 9.65 -8.08
N SER A 167 -1.57 9.88 -7.44
CA SER A 167 -2.46 8.77 -7.12
C SER A 167 -3.12 8.37 -8.42
N GLN A 168 -2.74 7.21 -8.94
CA GLN A 168 -3.74 6.43 -9.66
C GLN A 168 -4.82 6.10 -8.64
N LYS A 169 -6.07 6.49 -8.91
CA LYS A 169 -7.22 6.02 -8.13
C LYS A 169 -7.50 4.52 -8.34
N ALA A 170 -6.63 3.82 -9.07
CA ALA A 170 -6.94 2.54 -9.70
C ALA A 170 -5.69 1.67 -9.95
N VAL A 171 -4.72 1.69 -9.03
CA VAL A 171 -3.81 0.54 -8.86
C VAL A 171 -4.19 -0.14 -7.55
N ALA A 172 -4.55 -1.41 -7.63
CA ALA A 172 -4.94 -2.25 -6.48
C ALA A 172 -3.77 -2.51 -5.50
N ASP A 173 -2.58 -1.95 -5.76
CA ASP A 173 -1.35 -2.19 -5.03
C ASP A 173 -0.82 -0.95 -4.28
N GLY A 174 -1.57 0.17 -4.26
CA GLY A 174 -1.29 1.27 -3.33
C GLY A 174 0.01 2.08 -3.56
N PHE A 175 0.78 1.81 -4.60
CA PHE A 175 2.00 2.56 -4.89
C PHE A 175 1.73 3.86 -5.68
N PRO A 176 2.41 4.97 -5.33
CA PRO A 176 2.36 6.20 -6.13
C PRO A 176 2.99 5.95 -7.51
N SER A 177 2.32 6.41 -8.56
CA SER A 177 2.86 6.37 -9.91
C SER A 177 3.59 7.65 -10.24
N PHE A 178 4.63 7.52 -11.07
CA PHE A 178 5.58 8.60 -11.32
C PHE A 178 5.64 8.95 -12.81
N ARG A 179 5.71 10.25 -13.09
CA ARG A 179 6.01 10.77 -14.43
C ARG A 179 7.08 11.85 -14.36
N ASN A 180 7.65 12.14 -15.53
CA ASN A 180 8.49 13.30 -15.72
C ASN A 180 7.66 14.59 -15.54
N PRO A 181 8.18 15.62 -14.85
CA PRO A 181 7.57 16.94 -14.83
C PRO A 181 7.61 17.58 -16.22
N LEU A 182 6.61 18.40 -16.51
CA LEU A 182 6.55 19.25 -17.70
C LEU A 182 7.46 20.47 -17.52
N LEU A 183 7.88 21.08 -18.63
CA LEU A 183 8.71 22.30 -18.60
C LEU A 183 8.04 23.44 -17.81
N GLU A 184 6.73 23.63 -17.99
CA GLU A 184 5.96 24.65 -17.26
C GLU A 184 5.90 24.38 -15.75
N GLU A 185 5.81 23.10 -15.35
CA GLU A 185 5.86 22.72 -13.93
C GLU A 185 7.24 23.04 -13.34
N LEU A 186 8.32 22.79 -14.09
CA LEU A 186 9.68 23.14 -13.67
C LEU A 186 9.92 24.65 -13.61
N ARG A 187 9.31 25.45 -14.50
CA ARG A 187 9.34 26.92 -14.43
C ARG A 187 8.66 27.43 -13.16
N TRP A 188 7.49 26.87 -12.83
CA TRP A 188 6.81 27.17 -11.57
C TRP A 188 7.70 26.82 -10.36
N VAL A 189 8.30 25.61 -10.36
CA VAL A 189 9.20 25.15 -9.29
C VAL A 189 10.36 26.13 -9.12
N TYR A 190 11.03 26.52 -10.20
CA TYR A 190 12.11 27.49 -10.14
C TYR A 190 11.67 28.81 -9.49
N ALA A 191 10.54 29.38 -9.92
CA ALA A 191 10.01 30.63 -9.38
C ALA A 191 9.67 30.51 -7.88
N ALA A 192 8.99 29.44 -7.49
CA ALA A 192 8.60 29.18 -6.11
C ALA A 192 9.83 29.00 -5.19
N LEU A 193 10.82 28.19 -5.60
CA LEU A 193 12.03 27.94 -4.80
C LEU A 193 12.86 29.22 -4.60
N ARG A 194 12.97 30.07 -5.64
CA ARG A 194 13.67 31.37 -5.56
C ARG A 194 13.00 32.32 -4.56
N ALA A 195 11.68 32.37 -4.53
CA ALA A 195 10.93 33.19 -3.58
C ALA A 195 11.03 32.61 -2.16
N LEU A 196 10.81 31.31 -1.99
CA LEU A 196 10.85 30.64 -0.68
C LEU A 196 12.20 30.79 0.00
N THR A 197 13.31 30.67 -0.75
CA THR A 197 14.68 30.84 -0.22
C THR A 197 14.85 32.20 0.49
N GLN A 198 14.11 33.23 0.07
CA GLN A 198 14.15 34.56 0.68
C GLN A 198 13.13 34.72 1.81
N VAL A 199 11.95 34.09 1.69
CA VAL A 199 10.82 34.33 2.60
C VAL A 199 10.86 33.45 3.84
N HIS A 200 11.12 32.14 3.70
CA HIS A 200 11.06 31.23 4.86
C HIS A 200 12.06 31.56 6.00
N PRO A 201 13.25 32.17 5.75
CA PRO A 201 14.15 32.55 6.83
C PRO A 201 13.65 33.72 7.68
N GLN A 202 12.67 34.49 7.20
CA GLN A 202 12.13 35.68 7.85
C GLN A 202 10.96 35.38 8.80
N LEU A 203 10.59 34.10 8.94
CA LEU A 203 9.53 33.70 9.88
C LEU A 203 9.99 33.88 11.33
N GLU A 204 9.29 34.73 12.07
CA GLU A 204 9.53 35.00 13.48
C GLU A 204 8.65 34.11 14.36
N GLN A 205 9.25 33.41 15.32
CA GLN A 205 8.53 32.48 16.19
C GLN A 205 7.83 33.23 17.31
N ILE A 206 6.54 32.91 17.54
CA ILE A 206 5.78 33.48 18.66
C ILE A 206 6.36 32.96 19.97
N THR A 207 6.78 33.90 20.83
CA THR A 207 7.39 33.57 22.13
C THR A 207 6.40 32.81 23.02
N GLY A 208 6.89 31.77 23.70
CA GLY A 208 6.07 30.95 24.60
C GLY A 208 5.19 29.89 23.92
N VAL A 209 5.08 29.87 22.58
CA VAL A 209 4.34 28.85 21.83
C VAL A 209 5.29 28.09 20.90
N PRO A 210 5.64 26.82 21.21
CA PRO A 210 6.51 26.02 20.35
C PRO A 210 5.89 25.85 18.96
N PHE A 211 6.66 26.12 17.90
CA PHE A 211 6.28 25.89 16.51
C PHE A 211 5.11 26.74 15.98
N SER A 212 4.89 27.93 16.54
CA SER A 212 3.97 28.94 15.98
C SER A 212 4.75 30.15 15.48
N TYR A 213 4.32 30.75 14.37
CA TYR A 213 4.98 31.89 13.73
C TYR A 213 3.99 33.03 13.49
N GLU A 214 4.50 34.25 13.37
CA GLU A 214 3.70 35.39 12.91
C GLU A 214 3.28 35.23 11.45
N ASP A 215 2.12 35.81 11.11
CA ASP A 215 1.60 35.83 9.75
C ASP A 215 2.55 36.63 8.84
N LEU A 216 2.93 36.05 7.71
CA LEU A 216 3.87 36.62 6.76
C LEU A 216 3.25 36.63 5.36
N SER A 217 3.33 37.76 4.66
CA SER A 217 2.94 37.88 3.25
C SER A 217 3.91 38.79 2.52
N GLN A 218 4.62 38.25 1.53
CA GLN A 218 5.63 38.97 0.78
C GLN A 218 5.48 38.74 -0.72
N VAL A 219 5.85 39.75 -1.52
CA VAL A 219 5.90 39.63 -2.97
C VAL A 219 7.35 39.79 -3.42
N ILE A 220 7.87 38.76 -4.07
CA ILE A 220 9.25 38.68 -4.53
C ILE A 220 9.26 38.67 -6.05
N GLU A 221 10.02 39.58 -6.67
CA GLU A 221 10.27 39.50 -8.11
C GLU A 221 11.32 38.42 -8.39
N VAL A 222 11.00 37.47 -9.28
CA VAL A 222 11.91 36.39 -9.68
C VAL A 222 12.23 36.51 -11.17
N THR A 223 13.52 36.66 -11.48
CA THR A 223 14.02 36.70 -12.86
C THR A 223 14.30 35.29 -13.38
N TYR A 224 13.78 34.96 -14.57
CA TYR A 224 14.08 33.70 -15.24
C TYR A 224 15.45 33.75 -15.94
N PRO A 225 16.12 32.59 -16.13
CA PRO A 225 17.35 32.52 -16.92
C PRO A 225 17.10 32.99 -18.36
N SER A 226 18.05 33.76 -18.92
CA SER A 226 17.91 34.64 -20.10
C SER A 226 17.56 34.00 -21.45
N GLU A 227 17.38 32.68 -21.56
CA GLU A 227 17.10 31.99 -22.84
C GLU A 227 15.62 31.59 -23.03
N ASP A 228 14.78 31.76 -22.00
CA ASP A 228 13.33 31.54 -22.05
C ASP A 228 12.62 32.90 -22.19
N LEU A 229 12.10 33.28 -23.37
CA LEU A 229 11.40 34.57 -23.52
C LEU A 229 9.89 34.42 -23.77
N ARG A 230 9.13 34.90 -22.78
CA ARG A 230 7.97 35.82 -22.92
C ARG A 230 7.99 36.91 -21.84
N ASP A 231 8.45 36.60 -20.63
CA ASP A 231 8.64 37.57 -19.53
C ASP A 231 10.03 37.44 -18.88
N LYS A 232 10.72 38.56 -18.67
CA LYS A 232 12.07 38.59 -18.05
C LYS A 232 12.02 38.27 -16.56
N SER A 233 10.93 38.61 -15.90
CA SER A 233 10.70 38.39 -14.48
C SER A 233 9.23 38.10 -14.21
N VAL A 234 8.97 37.44 -13.10
CA VAL A 234 7.62 37.13 -12.61
C VAL A 234 7.50 37.52 -11.15
N MET A 235 6.38 38.13 -10.77
CA MET A 235 6.10 38.42 -9.36
C MET A 235 5.60 37.14 -8.68
N VAL A 236 6.23 36.76 -7.58
CA VAL A 236 5.86 35.60 -6.77
C VAL A 236 5.41 36.09 -5.39
N ARG A 237 4.13 35.97 -5.09
CA ARG A 237 3.60 36.21 -3.74
C ARG A 237 3.73 34.94 -2.92
N VAL A 238 4.31 35.04 -1.72
CA VAL A 238 4.41 33.96 -0.74
C VAL A 238 3.71 34.39 0.55
N SER A 239 2.83 33.53 1.06
CA SER A 239 2.09 33.72 2.32
C SER A 239 2.31 32.57 3.29
N PHE A 240 2.31 32.86 4.59
CA PHE A 240 2.34 31.91 5.69
C PHE A 240 1.50 32.47 6.84
N PRO A 241 0.35 31.88 7.21
CA PRO A 241 -0.32 30.75 6.57
C PRO A 241 -0.86 31.09 5.15
N PRO A 242 -1.31 30.09 4.36
CA PRO A 242 -1.62 30.26 2.94
C PRO A 242 -2.73 31.28 2.62
N ASN A 243 -3.72 31.45 3.51
CA ASN A 243 -5.01 32.10 3.24
C ASN A 243 -5.21 33.47 3.93
N VAL A 244 -4.15 34.27 4.08
CA VAL A 244 -4.28 35.64 4.59
C VAL A 244 -4.72 36.60 3.45
N GLU A 245 -5.94 36.43 2.92
CA GLU A 245 -6.63 37.44 2.11
C GLU A 245 -7.80 38.02 2.95
N ARG A 246 -7.51 39.06 3.76
CA ARG A 246 -8.55 39.90 4.40
C ARG A 246 -8.91 41.07 3.46
N PHE A 247 -10.15 41.04 2.95
CA PHE A 247 -10.97 42.10 2.30
C PHE A 247 -10.39 42.75 1.01
N ASP A 248 -11.14 43.14 -0.03
CA ASP A 248 -12.55 43.50 -0.30
C ASP A 248 -12.78 43.28 -1.84
N ASP A 249 -13.94 42.97 -2.41
CA ASP A 249 -15.07 43.88 -2.61
C ASP A 249 -16.42 43.14 -2.74
N SER A 250 -17.26 43.32 -1.72
CA SER A 250 -18.69 43.72 -1.83
C SER A 250 -19.81 42.75 -2.32
N ILE A 251 -20.65 42.39 -1.33
CA ILE A 251 -22.15 42.45 -1.27
C ILE A 251 -23.00 41.17 -1.46
N SER A 252 -23.53 40.74 -0.29
CA SER A 252 -24.85 40.14 0.00
C SER A 252 -25.14 38.72 -0.53
N SER A 253 -25.80 37.81 0.17
CA SER A 253 -26.59 37.84 1.40
C SER A 253 -26.82 36.37 1.84
N VAL A 254 -26.85 36.15 3.15
CA VAL A 254 -27.09 34.85 3.80
C VAL A 254 -28.57 34.44 3.62
N PRO A 255 -28.88 33.15 3.39
CA PRO A 255 -29.66 32.44 4.42
C PRO A 255 -29.31 30.95 4.64
N LYS A 256 -29.15 30.64 5.94
CA LYS A 256 -29.67 29.52 6.78
C LYS A 256 -29.86 28.09 6.23
N LEU A 257 -29.34 27.18 7.06
CA LEU A 257 -29.64 25.74 7.14
C LEU A 257 -31.15 25.43 7.13
N SER A 258 -31.50 24.40 6.38
CA SER A 258 -32.61 23.50 6.72
C SER A 258 -32.22 22.07 6.41
N GLU A 259 -32.43 21.20 7.39
CA GLU A 259 -32.35 19.74 7.28
C GLU A 259 -33.56 19.22 6.50
N SER A 260 -33.33 18.27 5.61
CA SER A 260 -34.24 17.15 5.36
C SER A 260 -33.43 16.02 4.74
N PHE A 261 -33.33 14.91 5.47
CA PHE A 261 -32.87 13.64 4.94
C PHE A 261 -34.08 12.94 4.33
N ASP A 262 -34.08 12.75 3.02
CA ASP A 262 -35.01 11.84 2.36
C ASP A 262 -34.32 10.50 2.08
N MET A 263 -34.95 9.46 2.61
CA MET A 263 -34.52 8.07 2.61
C MET A 263 -35.22 7.35 1.46
N HIS A 264 -34.53 7.20 0.33
CA HIS A 264 -34.87 6.17 -0.65
C HIS A 264 -33.62 5.39 -1.07
N ALA A 265 -33.65 4.10 -0.76
CA ALA A 265 -32.65 3.12 -1.10
C ALA A 265 -32.65 2.84 -2.60
N GLU A 266 -31.77 3.51 -3.34
CA GLU A 266 -31.34 3.04 -4.66
C GLU A 266 -30.10 2.16 -4.50
N ARG A 267 -30.16 0.95 -5.07
CA ARG A 267 -29.02 0.03 -5.21
C ARG A 267 -27.92 0.72 -6.00
N THR A 268 -26.99 1.38 -5.30
CA THR A 268 -25.80 1.96 -5.92
C THR A 268 -24.79 0.84 -6.16
N GLU A 269 -24.82 0.29 -7.37
CA GLU A 269 -23.83 -0.68 -7.87
C GLU A 269 -22.41 -0.11 -7.77
N VAL A 270 -21.47 -0.98 -7.41
CA VAL A 270 -20.06 -0.63 -7.34
C VAL A 270 -19.49 -0.59 -8.77
N PRO A 271 -18.93 0.55 -9.24
CA PRO A 271 -18.41 0.64 -10.60
C PRO A 271 -17.25 -0.35 -10.81
N ARG A 272 -17.19 -0.95 -12.01
CA ARG A 272 -16.05 -1.76 -12.45
C ARG A 272 -14.99 -0.82 -13.06
N GLN A 273 -13.80 -1.31 -13.36
CA GLN A 273 -12.72 -0.50 -13.93
C GLN A 273 -12.15 -1.13 -15.19
N CYS A 274 -11.76 -0.30 -16.16
CA CYS A 274 -11.02 -0.77 -17.32
C CYS A 274 -9.62 -1.24 -16.92
N VAL A 275 -9.21 -2.44 -17.32
CA VAL A 275 -7.85 -2.97 -17.02
C VAL A 275 -6.72 -2.14 -17.63
N VAL A 276 -6.99 -1.39 -18.70
CA VAL A 276 -5.95 -0.70 -19.49
C VAL A 276 -5.75 0.75 -19.06
N CYS A 277 -6.85 1.48 -18.92
CA CYS A 277 -6.83 2.92 -18.65
C CYS A 277 -7.46 3.27 -17.31
N GLU A 278 -7.86 2.25 -16.54
CA GLU A 278 -8.33 2.39 -15.17
C GLU A 278 -9.62 3.24 -14.99
N LYS A 279 -10.24 3.66 -16.08
CA LYS A 279 -11.49 4.42 -16.06
C LYS A 279 -12.62 3.58 -15.47
N ASP A 280 -13.35 4.18 -14.53
CA ASP A 280 -14.56 3.60 -13.96
C ASP A 280 -15.65 3.42 -15.04
N VAL A 281 -16.32 2.27 -14.99
CA VAL A 281 -17.39 1.87 -15.89
C VAL A 281 -18.58 1.34 -15.07
N PRO A 282 -19.82 1.69 -15.43
CA PRO A 282 -21.00 1.16 -14.74
C PRO A 282 -21.02 -0.38 -14.80
N ALA A 283 -21.31 -1.04 -13.69
CA ALA A 283 -21.16 -2.50 -13.58
C ALA A 283 -22.04 -3.28 -14.56
N GLU A 284 -23.32 -2.90 -14.70
CA GLU A 284 -24.24 -3.47 -15.69
C GLU A 284 -23.76 -3.39 -17.14
N ARG A 285 -22.99 -2.35 -17.48
CA ARG A 285 -22.64 -2.02 -18.89
C ARG A 285 -21.16 -2.20 -19.19
N ALA A 286 -20.36 -2.66 -18.24
CA ALA A 286 -18.93 -2.81 -18.37
C ALA A 286 -18.59 -3.88 -19.43
N PRO A 287 -18.04 -3.50 -20.61
CA PRO A 287 -17.61 -4.48 -21.59
C PRO A 287 -16.58 -5.43 -21.00
N ARG A 288 -16.73 -6.72 -21.27
CA ARG A 288 -15.79 -7.76 -20.87
C ARG A 288 -15.28 -8.48 -22.09
N CYS A 289 -14.10 -9.09 -21.99
CA CYS A 289 -13.62 -9.98 -23.05
C CYS A 289 -14.67 -11.07 -23.30
N SER A 290 -15.16 -11.17 -24.53
CA SER A 290 -16.24 -12.10 -24.89
C SER A 290 -15.85 -13.57 -24.75
N ARG A 291 -14.54 -13.87 -24.83
CA ARG A 291 -13.99 -15.21 -24.75
C ARG A 291 -13.79 -15.68 -23.31
N CYS A 292 -12.97 -14.98 -22.53
CA CYS A 292 -12.66 -15.39 -21.16
C CYS A 292 -13.64 -14.87 -20.11
N LYS A 293 -14.37 -13.78 -20.40
CA LYS A 293 -15.26 -13.07 -19.47
C LYS A 293 -14.60 -12.53 -18.19
N ALA A 294 -13.27 -12.67 -18.05
CA ALA A 294 -12.50 -12.27 -16.88
C ALA A 294 -12.25 -10.76 -16.85
N VAL A 295 -11.69 -10.21 -17.93
CA VAL A 295 -11.16 -8.83 -17.95
C VAL A 295 -12.26 -7.81 -18.29
N ILE A 296 -12.24 -6.67 -17.60
CA ILE A 296 -13.17 -5.56 -17.80
C ILE A 296 -12.49 -4.42 -18.59
N TYR A 297 -13.24 -3.80 -19.50
CA TYR A 297 -12.80 -2.67 -20.33
C TYR A 297 -13.78 -1.48 -20.21
N CYS A 298 -13.35 -0.30 -20.64
CA CYS A 298 -14.25 0.84 -20.87
C CYS A 298 -14.82 0.91 -22.28
N GLY A 299 -14.29 0.11 -23.21
CA GLY A 299 -14.74 0.08 -24.59
C GLY A 299 -13.77 -0.67 -25.50
N HIS A 300 -14.13 -0.74 -26.78
CA HIS A 300 -13.42 -1.50 -27.80
C HIS A 300 -11.96 -1.06 -28.02
N VAL A 301 -11.65 0.24 -27.82
CA VAL A 301 -10.28 0.76 -27.98
C VAL A 301 -9.33 0.11 -26.99
N CYS A 302 -9.63 0.18 -25.69
CA CYS A 302 -8.83 -0.47 -24.66
C CYS A 302 -8.81 -1.99 -24.81
N GLN A 303 -9.94 -2.60 -25.18
CA GLN A 303 -9.97 -4.04 -25.44
C GLN A 303 -9.00 -4.46 -26.56
N LYS A 304 -8.96 -3.71 -27.68
CA LYS A 304 -8.06 -4.00 -28.80
C LYS A 304 -6.60 -3.78 -28.43
N GLN A 305 -6.32 -2.73 -27.64
CA GLN A 305 -4.98 -2.47 -27.12
C GLN A 305 -4.50 -3.63 -26.25
N ASP A 306 -5.27 -3.98 -25.21
CA ASP A 306 -4.96 -5.08 -24.30
C ASP A 306 -4.79 -6.41 -25.05
N TRP A 307 -5.67 -6.70 -26.01
CA TRP A 307 -5.58 -7.90 -26.84
C TRP A 307 -4.25 -8.01 -27.56
N ASN A 308 -3.74 -6.92 -28.12
CA ASN A 308 -2.50 -6.93 -28.88
C ASN A 308 -1.24 -6.94 -28.00
N GLU A 309 -1.30 -6.29 -26.83
CA GLU A 309 -0.14 -6.12 -25.96
C GLU A 309 0.04 -7.29 -24.99
N VAL A 310 -1.03 -7.74 -24.32
CA VAL A 310 -0.93 -8.68 -23.19
C VAL A 310 -1.99 -9.78 -23.26
N HIS A 311 -3.28 -9.43 -23.34
CA HIS A 311 -4.37 -10.35 -23.05
C HIS A 311 -4.47 -11.55 -23.99
N LYS A 312 -4.08 -11.44 -25.27
CA LYS A 312 -4.13 -12.57 -26.21
C LYS A 312 -3.34 -13.78 -25.73
N SER A 313 -2.22 -13.58 -25.04
CA SER A 313 -1.38 -14.67 -24.53
C SER A 313 -1.96 -15.37 -23.29
N VAL A 314 -2.79 -14.66 -22.52
CA VAL A 314 -3.36 -15.13 -21.24
C VAL A 314 -4.87 -15.38 -21.30
N CYS A 315 -5.54 -15.07 -22.42
CA CYS A 315 -6.99 -15.18 -22.55
C CYS A 315 -7.52 -16.60 -22.30
N GLU A 316 -6.84 -17.61 -22.84
CA GLU A 316 -7.22 -19.02 -22.62
C GLU A 316 -7.02 -19.46 -21.19
N LEU A 317 -5.93 -18.99 -20.56
CA LEU A 317 -5.68 -19.25 -19.15
C LEU A 317 -6.79 -18.65 -18.29
N TYR A 318 -7.16 -17.39 -18.52
CA TYR A 318 -8.25 -16.73 -17.80
C TYR A 318 -9.59 -17.39 -18.06
N LYS A 319 -9.84 -17.90 -19.26
CA LYS A 319 -11.05 -18.66 -19.57
C LYS A 319 -11.13 -19.92 -18.70
N ALA A 320 -10.04 -20.70 -18.63
CA ALA A 320 -9.97 -21.89 -17.79
C ALA A 320 -10.17 -21.56 -16.29
N MET A 321 -9.57 -20.46 -15.80
CA MET A 321 -9.78 -19.99 -14.43
C MET A 321 -11.25 -19.62 -14.15
N MET A 322 -11.90 -18.94 -15.09
CA MET A 322 -13.32 -18.56 -14.97
C MET A 322 -14.28 -19.76 -15.03
N GLU A 323 -13.87 -20.90 -15.59
CA GLU A 323 -14.65 -22.14 -15.58
C GLU A 323 -14.61 -22.83 -14.19
N ARG A 324 -13.64 -22.48 -13.33
CA ARG A 324 -13.46 -23.06 -11.99
C ARG A 324 -14.09 -22.25 -10.85
N VAL A 325 -14.83 -21.19 -11.17
CA VAL A 325 -15.46 -20.31 -10.15
C VAL A 325 -16.30 -21.12 -9.16
N ASP A 326 -17.13 -22.03 -9.67
CA ASP A 326 -18.02 -22.87 -8.84
C ASP A 326 -17.28 -23.88 -7.96
N GLU A 327 -16.08 -24.32 -8.37
CA GLU A 327 -15.19 -25.21 -7.61
C GLU A 327 -14.52 -24.45 -6.47
N LEU A 328 -14.16 -23.19 -6.71
CA LEU A 328 -13.42 -22.35 -5.76
C LEU A 328 -14.33 -21.69 -4.71
N GLU A 329 -15.63 -21.57 -4.95
CA GLU A 329 -16.58 -21.02 -3.98
C GLU A 329 -16.91 -22.03 -2.87
N ILE A 330 -16.78 -21.60 -1.61
CA ILE A 330 -17.19 -22.41 -0.45
C ILE A 330 -18.68 -22.19 -0.21
N LYS A 331 -19.49 -23.18 -0.56
CA LYS A 331 -20.95 -23.14 -0.43
C LYS A 331 -21.38 -23.52 0.99
N GLY A 332 -22.54 -23.01 1.42
CA GLY A 332 -23.23 -23.46 2.64
C GLY A 332 -23.34 -22.41 3.76
N PHE A 333 -22.60 -21.31 3.68
CA PHE A 333 -22.82 -20.16 4.56
C PHE A 333 -24.13 -19.40 4.25
N SER A 334 -24.67 -18.67 5.22
CA SER A 334 -25.87 -17.85 5.00
C SER A 334 -25.60 -16.34 5.00
N PHE A 335 -24.36 -15.92 5.30
CA PHE A 335 -23.93 -14.53 5.12
C PHE A 335 -23.56 -14.24 3.65
N PRO A 336 -23.57 -12.96 3.22
CA PRO A 336 -23.20 -12.58 1.86
C PRO A 336 -21.77 -13.00 1.52
N TYR A 337 -21.60 -13.70 0.40
CA TYR A 337 -20.31 -14.23 -0.04
C TYR A 337 -19.48 -13.24 -0.84
N LEU A 338 -20.08 -12.16 -1.33
CA LEU A 338 -19.41 -11.17 -2.17
C LEU A 338 -19.22 -9.88 -1.39
N ALA A 339 -17.97 -9.55 -1.08
CA ALA A 339 -17.58 -8.25 -0.59
C ALA A 339 -17.22 -7.35 -1.78
N GLU A 340 -18.24 -6.72 -2.39
CA GLU A 340 -18.02 -5.69 -3.42
C GLU A 340 -17.34 -4.45 -2.83
N GLN A 341 -17.76 -4.07 -1.62
CA GLN A 341 -17.14 -3.06 -0.79
C GLN A 341 -17.07 -3.57 0.65
N PRO A 342 -15.87 -3.65 1.25
CA PRO A 342 -15.72 -4.20 2.60
C PRO A 342 -16.57 -3.51 3.66
N CYS A 343 -16.72 -2.17 3.61
CA CYS A 343 -17.59 -1.44 4.55
C CYS A 343 -19.06 -1.83 4.40
N LYS A 344 -19.59 -1.86 3.16
CA LYS A 344 -20.97 -2.26 2.90
C LYS A 344 -21.23 -3.70 3.33
N TRP A 345 -20.28 -4.61 3.06
CA TRP A 345 -20.38 -6.00 3.49
C TRP A 345 -20.43 -6.10 5.02
N LEU A 346 -19.52 -5.40 5.72
CA LEU A 346 -19.51 -5.34 7.19
C LEU A 346 -20.80 -4.72 7.76
N GLU A 347 -21.39 -3.72 7.10
CA GLU A 347 -22.67 -3.14 7.49
C GLU A 347 -23.82 -4.15 7.33
N GLN A 348 -23.85 -4.88 6.21
CA GLN A 348 -24.86 -5.92 5.96
C GLN A 348 -24.83 -7.04 7.01
N VAL A 349 -23.63 -7.42 7.49
CA VAL A 349 -23.50 -8.43 8.57
C VAL A 349 -23.51 -7.81 9.97
N GLY A 350 -23.68 -6.48 10.10
CA GLY A 350 -23.79 -5.78 11.39
C GLY A 350 -22.48 -5.63 12.19
N LEU A 351 -21.33 -5.68 11.52
CA LEU A 351 -19.98 -5.72 12.13
C LEU A 351 -19.08 -4.53 11.79
N HIS A 352 -19.59 -3.57 11.01
CA HIS A 352 -18.82 -2.37 10.70
C HIS A 352 -18.48 -1.60 11.98
N GLY A 353 -17.20 -1.24 12.14
CA GLY A 353 -16.71 -0.53 13.33
C GLY A 353 -16.52 -1.39 14.58
N LYS A 354 -16.76 -2.71 14.54
CA LYS A 354 -16.70 -3.58 15.72
C LYS A 354 -15.44 -4.45 15.76
N GLY A 355 -14.90 -4.66 16.96
CA GLY A 355 -13.90 -5.69 17.24
C GLY A 355 -12.71 -5.73 16.26
N MET A 356 -12.30 -6.95 15.93
CA MET A 356 -11.26 -7.28 14.94
C MET A 356 -11.67 -6.99 13.49
N TRP A 357 -12.98 -6.92 13.20
CA TRP A 357 -13.52 -6.71 11.85
C TRP A 357 -13.16 -5.37 11.24
N ARG A 358 -12.83 -4.39 12.09
CA ARG A 358 -12.32 -3.07 11.70
C ARG A 358 -11.11 -3.14 10.76
N ARG A 359 -10.34 -4.24 10.80
CA ARG A 359 -9.20 -4.47 9.89
C ARG A 359 -9.59 -5.01 8.51
N LEU A 360 -10.79 -5.53 8.34
CA LEU A 360 -11.26 -6.02 7.02
C LEU A 360 -11.71 -4.88 6.10
N CYS A 361 -11.81 -3.64 6.60
CA CYS A 361 -12.13 -2.47 5.79
C CYS A 361 -11.10 -1.35 5.93
N LEU A 362 -11.19 -0.35 5.05
CA LEU A 362 -10.21 0.72 4.96
C LEU A 362 -10.45 1.87 5.96
N CYS A 363 -11.49 1.80 6.80
CA CYS A 363 -11.83 2.86 7.75
C CYS A 363 -10.72 3.16 8.78
N TYR A 364 -9.86 2.17 9.05
CA TYR A 364 -8.76 2.27 10.01
C TYR A 364 -7.39 2.16 9.34
N ARG A 365 -7.28 2.37 8.02
CA ARG A 365 -6.00 2.24 7.27
C ARG A 365 -4.88 3.17 7.75
N SER A 366 -5.21 4.29 8.39
CA SER A 366 -4.24 5.24 8.95
C SER A 366 -3.71 4.82 10.32
N CYS A 367 -4.31 3.78 10.91
CA CYS A 367 -3.84 3.18 12.14
C CYS A 367 -2.80 2.10 11.79
N PRO A 368 -1.59 2.15 12.38
CA PRO A 368 -0.61 1.09 12.19
C PRO A 368 -1.18 -0.27 12.58
N PHE A 369 -0.66 -1.32 11.97
CA PHE A 369 -1.04 -2.69 12.30
C PHE A 369 -0.74 -3.01 13.77
N GLY A 370 -1.64 -3.71 14.44
CA GLY A 370 -1.51 -4.04 15.87
C GLY A 370 -1.73 -2.88 16.83
N GLN A 371 -2.17 -1.72 16.33
CA GLN A 371 -2.45 -0.53 17.14
C GLN A 371 -3.92 -0.08 17.06
N LEU A 372 -4.83 -0.93 16.57
CA LEU A 372 -6.25 -0.59 16.60
C LEU A 372 -6.69 -0.23 18.03
N PRO A 373 -7.44 0.88 18.21
CA PRO A 373 -7.97 1.23 19.51
C PRO A 373 -8.78 0.07 20.10
N PRO A 374 -8.71 -0.21 21.40
CA PRO A 374 -9.45 -1.32 21.98
C PRO A 374 -10.95 -1.19 21.68
N PRO A 375 -11.65 -2.30 21.39
CA PRO A 375 -13.08 -2.27 21.08
C PRO A 375 -13.90 -1.90 22.32
N GLU A 376 -15.05 -1.25 22.10
CA GLU A 376 -16.03 -0.99 23.15
C GLU A 376 -16.49 -2.33 23.77
N GLY A 377 -16.54 -2.39 25.11
CA GLY A 377 -16.97 -3.58 25.87
C GLY A 377 -15.83 -4.51 26.35
N GLY A 378 -14.63 -4.43 25.75
CA GLY A 378 -13.45 -5.20 26.20
C GLY A 378 -13.61 -6.73 26.21
N GLY A 379 -12.53 -7.43 26.55
CA GLY A 379 -12.53 -8.91 26.67
C GLY A 379 -12.78 -9.66 25.36
N TRP A 380 -13.01 -10.98 25.48
CA TRP A 380 -13.18 -11.88 24.32
C TRP A 380 -14.42 -11.54 23.47
N ALA A 381 -15.54 -11.21 24.12
CA ALA A 381 -16.75 -10.79 23.42
C ALA A 381 -16.56 -9.45 22.69
N GLY A 382 -15.88 -8.48 23.31
CA GLY A 382 -15.55 -7.20 22.66
C GLY A 382 -14.59 -7.34 21.49
N ALA A 383 -13.62 -8.26 21.56
CA ALA A 383 -12.70 -8.56 20.47
C ALA A 383 -13.45 -9.07 19.22
N TRP A 384 -14.45 -9.94 19.40
CA TRP A 384 -15.28 -10.43 18.31
C TRP A 384 -16.44 -9.50 17.95
N GLY A 385 -16.96 -8.66 18.84
CA GLY A 385 -18.02 -7.69 18.52
C GLY A 385 -19.32 -8.28 17.94
N VAL A 386 -19.52 -9.60 18.09
CA VAL A 386 -20.71 -10.36 17.66
C VAL A 386 -21.48 -10.86 18.88
N GLU A 387 -22.75 -11.21 18.67
CA GLU A 387 -23.59 -11.82 19.70
C GLU A 387 -23.01 -13.15 20.21
N GLN A 388 -23.28 -13.44 21.48
CA GLN A 388 -22.83 -14.67 22.12
C GLN A 388 -23.31 -15.91 21.35
N GLY A 389 -22.41 -16.87 21.13
CA GLY A 389 -22.70 -18.07 20.33
C GLY A 389 -22.47 -17.93 18.82
N SER A 390 -22.14 -16.72 18.33
CA SER A 390 -21.76 -16.49 16.92
C SER A 390 -20.25 -16.39 16.70
N TYR A 391 -19.44 -16.72 17.71
CA TYR A 391 -17.97 -16.74 17.64
C TYR A 391 -17.42 -17.90 18.46
N PRO A 392 -16.20 -18.39 18.15
CA PRO A 392 -15.63 -19.52 18.88
C PRO A 392 -15.50 -19.19 20.39
N PRO A 393 -15.90 -20.11 21.28
CA PRO A 393 -15.69 -19.95 22.72
C PRO A 393 -14.21 -19.73 23.08
N ASP A 394 -13.93 -18.95 24.12
CA ASP A 394 -12.57 -18.80 24.67
C ASP A 394 -12.21 -19.99 25.58
N ALA A 395 -12.28 -21.20 25.03
CA ALA A 395 -12.07 -22.42 25.77
C ALA A 395 -11.52 -23.55 24.86
N PRO A 396 -10.65 -24.42 25.40
CA PRO A 396 -10.28 -25.68 24.77
C PRO A 396 -11.48 -26.61 24.56
N LEU A 397 -11.30 -27.63 23.72
CA LEU A 397 -12.31 -28.65 23.45
C LEU A 397 -12.37 -29.67 24.61
N LEU A 398 -13.43 -29.62 25.43
CA LEU A 398 -13.57 -30.41 26.66
C LEU A 398 -13.62 -31.94 26.43
N ASP A 399 -14.13 -32.40 25.29
CA ASP A 399 -14.35 -33.84 25.02
C ASP A 399 -13.20 -34.53 24.25
N TYR A 400 -12.25 -33.77 23.70
CA TYR A 400 -11.13 -34.32 22.93
C TYR A 400 -9.88 -34.62 23.77
N ASP A 401 -9.83 -34.15 25.02
CA ASP A 401 -8.69 -34.34 25.93
C ASP A 401 -8.45 -35.82 26.34
N LYS A 402 -9.40 -36.72 26.03
CA LYS A 402 -9.33 -38.15 26.37
C LYS A 402 -8.87 -39.05 25.23
N ALA A 403 -8.84 -38.56 23.99
CA ALA A 403 -8.36 -39.32 22.84
C ALA A 403 -7.02 -38.72 22.38
N SER A 404 -5.93 -39.45 22.52
CA SER A 404 -4.56 -39.04 22.15
C SER A 404 -4.33 -38.82 20.64
N SER A 405 -5.37 -38.52 19.87
CA SER A 405 -5.33 -38.24 18.44
C SER A 405 -5.41 -36.75 18.18
N GLN A 406 -4.42 -36.20 17.48
CA GLN A 406 -4.47 -34.85 16.93
C GLN A 406 -5.78 -34.67 16.14
N LEU A 407 -6.54 -33.63 16.49
CA LEU A 407 -7.71 -33.22 15.72
C LEU A 407 -7.27 -32.80 14.32
N LEU A 408 -7.85 -33.39 13.28
CA LEU A 408 -7.55 -33.08 11.89
C LEU A 408 -8.81 -32.52 11.25
N LEU A 409 -8.81 -31.21 11.03
CA LEU A 409 -9.94 -30.54 10.40
C LEU A 409 -9.80 -30.58 8.87
N SER A 410 -10.83 -31.12 8.21
CA SER A 410 -10.94 -31.24 6.75
C SER A 410 -11.50 -29.99 6.08
N GLY A 411 -12.05 -29.04 6.84
CA GLY A 411 -12.48 -27.73 6.34
C GLY A 411 -13.47 -26.99 7.24
N TRP A 412 -14.06 -25.92 6.69
CA TRP A 412 -14.95 -25.02 7.44
C TRP A 412 -16.19 -25.70 8.04
N GLY A 413 -16.82 -26.63 7.31
CA GLY A 413 -18.03 -27.31 7.80
C GLY A 413 -17.77 -28.10 9.09
N GLU A 414 -16.66 -28.85 9.12
CA GLU A 414 -16.21 -29.59 10.30
C GLU A 414 -15.82 -28.65 11.44
N TYR A 415 -15.11 -27.55 11.12
CA TYR A 415 -14.74 -26.54 12.12
C TYR A 415 -15.97 -25.88 12.76
N TYR A 416 -16.94 -25.41 11.96
CA TYR A 416 -18.17 -24.78 12.46
C TYR A 416 -19.00 -25.76 13.29
N HIS A 417 -19.13 -27.01 12.84
CA HIS A 417 -19.80 -28.06 13.60
C HIS A 417 -19.13 -28.31 14.95
N LEU A 418 -17.80 -28.49 14.95
CA LEU A 418 -17.02 -28.75 16.16
C LEU A 418 -17.11 -27.60 17.17
N ARG A 419 -17.12 -26.36 16.68
CA ARG A 419 -17.18 -25.16 17.53
C ARG A 419 -18.61 -24.72 17.86
N GLY A 420 -19.63 -25.43 17.39
CA GLY A 420 -21.04 -25.10 17.60
C GLY A 420 -21.44 -23.76 16.97
N LEU A 421 -20.82 -23.38 15.85
CA LEU A 421 -21.04 -22.09 15.19
C LEU A 421 -22.15 -22.19 14.13
N PRO A 422 -23.07 -21.21 14.08
CA PRO A 422 -24.04 -21.15 13.00
C PRO A 422 -23.37 -20.74 11.68
N LEU A 423 -23.84 -21.26 10.55
CA LEU A 423 -23.34 -20.90 9.21
C LEU A 423 -23.67 -19.45 8.80
N SER A 424 -24.44 -18.72 9.61
CA SER A 424 -24.61 -17.27 9.50
C SER A 424 -23.44 -16.48 10.08
N SER A 425 -22.61 -17.10 10.91
CA SER A 425 -21.47 -16.42 11.53
C SER A 425 -20.36 -16.17 10.51
N PRO A 426 -19.91 -14.92 10.32
CA PRO A 426 -18.88 -14.57 9.34
C PRO A 426 -17.44 -14.77 9.84
N VAL A 427 -17.23 -15.45 10.99
CA VAL A 427 -15.89 -15.59 11.62
C VAL A 427 -14.84 -16.22 10.73
N ALA A 428 -15.25 -17.01 9.73
CA ALA A 428 -14.36 -17.55 8.71
C ALA A 428 -13.53 -16.48 7.97
N ALA A 429 -14.03 -15.24 7.86
CA ALA A 429 -13.29 -14.15 7.20
C ALA A 429 -12.01 -13.75 7.96
N VAL A 430 -12.01 -13.85 9.29
CA VAL A 430 -10.84 -13.57 10.16
C VAL A 430 -10.12 -14.86 10.52
N LEU A 431 -10.85 -15.94 10.83
CA LEU A 431 -10.27 -17.23 11.21
C LEU A 431 -9.51 -17.93 10.08
N SER A 432 -9.68 -17.48 8.83
CA SER A 432 -8.91 -17.98 7.70
C SER A 432 -7.40 -17.95 7.98
N PHE A 433 -6.90 -16.91 8.66
CA PHE A 433 -5.49 -16.76 8.99
C PHE A 433 -5.00 -17.79 10.02
N PRO A 434 -5.55 -17.85 11.25
CA PRO A 434 -5.11 -18.83 12.23
C PRO A 434 -5.41 -20.29 11.82
N LEU A 435 -6.51 -20.57 11.12
CA LEU A 435 -6.82 -21.94 10.70
C LEU A 435 -5.99 -22.41 9.50
N THR A 436 -5.57 -21.50 8.62
CA THR A 436 -4.56 -21.82 7.59
C THR A 436 -3.24 -22.21 8.26
N LEU A 437 -2.77 -21.42 9.23
CA LEU A 437 -1.56 -21.74 9.99
C LEU A 437 -1.69 -23.08 10.74
N TYR A 438 -2.82 -23.31 11.41
CA TYR A 438 -3.13 -24.57 12.09
C TYR A 438 -3.09 -25.77 11.13
N SER A 439 -3.72 -25.65 9.97
CA SER A 439 -3.73 -26.72 8.95
C SER A 439 -2.31 -27.02 8.45
N ILE A 440 -1.50 -25.98 8.20
CA ILE A 440 -0.10 -26.15 7.80
C ILE A 440 0.65 -26.96 8.86
N VAL A 441 0.58 -26.57 10.14
CA VAL A 441 1.42 -27.18 11.19
C VAL A 441 0.96 -28.58 11.60
N THR A 442 -0.33 -28.89 11.48
CA THR A 442 -0.92 -30.16 11.96
C THR A 442 -1.12 -31.20 10.85
N SER A 443 -1.27 -30.76 9.60
CA SER A 443 -1.72 -31.64 8.50
C SER A 443 -0.80 -31.63 7.30
N ILE A 444 -0.24 -30.48 6.92
CA ILE A 444 0.46 -30.32 5.64
C ILE A 444 1.97 -30.49 5.81
N CYS A 445 2.57 -29.84 6.81
CA CYS A 445 3.97 -29.95 7.11
C CYS A 445 4.22 -31.15 8.04
N VAL A 446 4.80 -32.22 7.47
CA VAL A 446 5.00 -33.49 8.17
C VAL A 446 5.96 -33.33 9.36
N SER A 447 7.00 -32.50 9.23
CA SER A 447 7.99 -32.28 10.28
C SER A 447 7.36 -31.64 11.52
N THR A 448 6.60 -30.55 11.36
CA THR A 448 5.91 -29.87 12.47
C THR A 448 4.82 -30.73 13.09
N LYS A 449 4.05 -31.47 12.26
CA LYS A 449 3.03 -32.41 12.75
C LYS A 449 3.62 -33.42 13.72
N ASN A 450 4.73 -34.05 13.34
CA ASN A 450 5.43 -35.04 14.15
C ASN A 450 6.01 -34.45 15.43
N MET A 451 6.47 -33.19 15.40
CA MET A 451 6.93 -32.49 16.60
C MET A 451 5.79 -32.22 17.57
N LEU A 452 4.66 -31.71 17.08
CA LEU A 452 3.47 -31.46 17.88
C LEU A 452 2.91 -32.75 18.49
N ALA A 453 2.93 -33.86 17.76
CA ALA A 453 2.49 -35.16 18.25
C ALA A 453 3.36 -35.68 19.42
N LYS A 454 4.63 -35.25 19.48
CA LYS A 454 5.58 -35.56 20.56
C LYS A 454 5.54 -34.54 21.70
N GLY A 455 4.57 -33.62 21.70
CA GLY A 455 4.45 -32.58 22.72
C GLY A 455 5.54 -31.49 22.66
N ARG A 456 6.27 -31.36 21.55
CA ARG A 456 7.35 -30.37 21.40
C ARG A 456 6.80 -29.00 21.00
N GLU A 457 7.55 -27.95 21.34
CA GLU A 457 7.32 -26.61 20.80
C GLU A 457 7.80 -26.52 19.34
N VAL A 458 7.00 -25.88 18.49
CA VAL A 458 7.33 -25.58 17.09
C VAL A 458 7.50 -24.08 16.92
N THR A 459 8.72 -23.65 16.64
CA THR A 459 9.06 -22.27 16.25
C THR A 459 8.73 -22.01 14.78
N ILE A 460 7.92 -20.98 14.52
CA ILE A 460 7.43 -20.57 13.20
C ILE A 460 7.88 -19.14 12.95
N HIS A 461 8.53 -18.86 11.82
CA HIS A 461 8.71 -17.49 11.36
C HIS A 461 7.53 -17.11 10.46
N TYR A 462 6.68 -16.21 10.94
CA TYR A 462 5.54 -15.67 10.22
C TYR A 462 5.96 -14.34 9.57
N LEU A 463 6.04 -14.29 8.24
CA LEU A 463 6.57 -13.14 7.51
C LEU A 463 5.46 -12.22 6.99
N GLY A 464 5.72 -10.91 7.08
CA GLY A 464 4.81 -9.88 6.57
C GLY A 464 3.46 -9.82 7.28
N PRO A 465 3.39 -9.88 8.63
CA PRO A 465 2.12 -9.75 9.33
C PRO A 465 1.55 -8.33 9.14
N GLU A 466 0.28 -8.25 8.78
CA GLU A 466 -0.46 -7.02 8.56
C GLU A 466 -1.68 -7.02 9.49
N GLY A 467 -2.89 -7.30 8.97
CA GLY A 467 -4.12 -7.34 9.75
C GLY A 467 -4.06 -8.34 10.91
N GLU A 468 -3.22 -9.36 10.78
CA GLU A 468 -2.94 -10.38 11.80
C GLU A 468 -2.45 -9.77 13.12
N LEU A 469 -1.72 -8.65 13.07
CA LEU A 469 -1.25 -7.94 14.26
C LEU A 469 -2.41 -7.38 15.09
N ASP A 470 -3.56 -7.11 14.48
CA ASP A 470 -4.79 -6.70 15.16
C ASP A 470 -5.75 -7.86 15.43
N TRP A 471 -5.44 -9.06 14.91
CA TRP A 471 -6.25 -10.27 15.06
C TRP A 471 -5.65 -11.29 16.04
N LEU A 472 -4.72 -10.86 16.89
CA LEU A 472 -4.09 -11.72 17.90
C LEU A 472 -5.10 -12.54 18.73
N PRO A 473 -6.26 -12.00 19.17
CA PRO A 473 -7.27 -12.81 19.83
C PRO A 473 -7.75 -13.99 18.98
N ALA A 474 -7.91 -13.84 17.66
CA ALA A 474 -8.31 -14.95 16.79
C ALA A 474 -7.25 -16.08 16.75
N PHE A 475 -5.98 -15.78 17.00
CA PHE A 475 -4.92 -16.79 17.06
C PHE A 475 -4.91 -17.62 18.36
N THR A 476 -5.62 -17.21 19.41
CA THR A 476 -5.81 -18.07 20.61
C THR A 476 -6.52 -19.37 20.24
N GLU A 477 -7.31 -19.35 19.17
CA GLU A 477 -8.04 -20.50 18.65
C GLU A 477 -7.12 -21.67 18.30
N ILE A 478 -5.92 -21.39 17.78
CA ILE A 478 -4.92 -22.42 17.51
C ILE A 478 -4.59 -23.17 18.80
N GLY A 479 -4.45 -22.45 19.92
CA GLY A 479 -4.18 -23.03 21.22
C GLY A 479 -5.32 -23.93 21.73
N HIS A 480 -6.58 -23.53 21.50
CA HIS A 480 -7.75 -24.35 21.83
C HIS A 480 -7.82 -25.63 20.99
N LEU A 481 -7.42 -25.58 19.73
CA LEU A 481 -7.41 -26.73 18.83
C LEU A 481 -6.21 -27.66 19.02
N LEU A 482 -5.11 -27.18 19.62
CA LEU A 482 -3.91 -27.98 19.96
C LEU A 482 -4.03 -28.71 21.31
N THR A 483 -5.25 -28.98 21.76
CA THR A 483 -5.52 -29.75 22.99
C THR A 483 -4.82 -31.12 22.91
N GLY A 484 -4.07 -31.50 23.95
CA GLY A 484 -3.27 -32.74 23.98
C GLY A 484 -2.01 -32.77 23.10
N SER A 485 -1.65 -31.69 22.39
CA SER A 485 -0.48 -31.61 21.50
C SER A 485 0.62 -30.68 22.03
N GLY A 486 1.71 -30.51 21.27
CA GLY A 486 2.77 -29.52 21.54
C GLY A 486 2.29 -28.06 21.50
N SER A 487 3.24 -27.12 21.62
CA SER A 487 2.98 -25.66 21.58
C SER A 487 3.56 -25.02 20.31
N LEU A 488 3.13 -23.79 20.02
CA LEU A 488 3.67 -22.96 18.95
C LEU A 488 4.36 -21.73 19.52
N HIS A 489 5.53 -21.42 18.98
CA HIS A 489 6.17 -20.11 19.10
C HIS A 489 6.15 -19.43 17.73
N VAL A 490 5.28 -18.44 17.56
CA VAL A 490 5.15 -17.69 16.30
C VAL A 490 5.96 -16.41 16.39
N VAL A 491 7.02 -16.29 15.60
CA VAL A 491 7.83 -15.08 15.47
C VAL A 491 7.34 -14.32 14.24
N MET A 492 6.59 -13.24 14.47
CA MET A 492 6.03 -12.36 13.46
C MET A 492 7.07 -11.32 13.04
N VAL A 493 7.59 -11.42 11.81
CA VAL A 493 8.67 -10.58 11.29
C VAL A 493 8.20 -9.77 10.08
N GLY A 494 8.34 -8.45 10.12
CA GLY A 494 8.06 -7.61 8.97
C GLY A 494 8.26 -6.11 9.24
N PRO A 495 8.37 -5.29 8.17
CA PRO A 495 8.55 -3.85 8.31
C PRO A 495 7.33 -3.14 8.92
N GLU A 496 6.14 -3.72 8.72
CA GLU A 496 4.85 -3.22 9.21
C GLU A 496 4.60 -3.51 10.70
N VAL A 497 5.44 -4.35 11.33
CA VAL A 497 5.41 -4.52 12.78
C VAL A 497 5.78 -3.19 13.44
N PRO A 498 4.94 -2.60 14.29
CA PRO A 498 5.28 -1.35 14.95
C PRO A 498 6.50 -1.49 15.86
N SER A 499 7.30 -0.43 15.94
CA SER A 499 8.43 -0.34 16.87
C SER A 499 8.01 -0.54 18.33
N SER A 500 6.78 -0.19 18.69
CA SER A 500 6.21 -0.40 20.03
C SER A 500 5.91 -1.87 20.35
N LEU A 501 5.80 -2.74 19.35
CA LEU A 501 5.60 -4.18 19.52
C LEU A 501 6.89 -4.97 19.29
N SER A 502 7.87 -4.41 18.58
CA SER A 502 9.13 -5.09 18.30
C SER A 502 9.86 -5.47 19.60
N GLY A 503 10.20 -6.75 19.74
CA GLY A 503 10.80 -7.33 20.94
C GLY A 503 9.81 -7.79 22.00
N GLU A 504 8.53 -7.43 21.90
CA GLU A 504 7.50 -7.88 22.83
C GLU A 504 7.13 -9.35 22.63
N VAL A 505 6.74 -10.00 23.72
CA VAL A 505 6.28 -11.40 23.73
C VAL A 505 4.87 -11.46 24.27
N ASN A 506 3.93 -11.94 23.45
CA ASN A 506 2.54 -12.12 23.82
C ASN A 506 2.21 -13.61 23.99
N SER A 507 1.71 -14.00 25.17
CA SER A 507 1.30 -15.39 25.41
C SER A 507 -0.22 -15.51 25.25
N LEU A 508 -0.63 -16.23 24.20
CA LEU A 508 -2.03 -16.50 23.87
C LEU A 508 -2.43 -17.85 24.48
N GLY A 509 -2.82 -17.82 25.75
CA GLY A 509 -3.08 -19.03 26.54
C GLY A 509 -1.79 -19.82 26.83
N ARG A 510 -1.89 -21.15 26.95
CA ARG A 510 -0.76 -22.02 27.32
C ARG A 510 0.01 -22.60 26.13
N LYS A 511 -0.57 -22.54 24.93
CA LYS A 511 -0.10 -23.30 23.76
C LYS A 511 0.45 -22.44 22.64
N VAL A 512 0.20 -21.13 22.65
CA VAL A 512 0.66 -20.23 21.60
C VAL A 512 1.37 -19.06 22.24
N ARG A 513 2.63 -18.86 21.85
CA ARG A 513 3.45 -17.71 22.21
C ARG A 513 3.79 -16.96 20.94
N MET A 514 3.71 -15.64 20.98
CA MET A 514 4.01 -14.76 19.85
C MET A 514 5.14 -13.81 20.21
N THR A 515 6.05 -13.59 19.28
CA THR A 515 7.11 -12.59 19.38
C THR A 515 7.07 -11.73 18.13
N PHE A 516 7.23 -10.42 18.26
CA PHE A 516 7.17 -9.50 17.12
C PHE A 516 8.55 -8.90 16.84
N VAL A 517 8.89 -8.77 15.56
CA VAL A 517 10.18 -8.26 15.12
C VAL A 517 9.94 -7.30 13.96
N GLN A 518 10.22 -6.02 14.20
CA GLN A 518 10.21 -5.00 13.17
C GLN A 518 11.49 -5.08 12.34
N GLY A 519 11.36 -5.27 11.04
CA GLY A 519 12.49 -5.27 10.11
C GLY A 519 12.25 -6.14 8.89
N LEU A 520 13.18 -6.08 7.94
CA LEU A 520 13.16 -6.97 6.79
C LEU A 520 13.70 -8.34 7.21
N TYR A 521 13.10 -9.42 6.71
CA TYR A 521 13.46 -10.78 7.14
C TYR A 521 14.95 -11.10 6.91
N GLN A 522 15.53 -10.60 5.82
CA GLN A 522 16.94 -10.80 5.49
C GLN A 522 17.93 -10.11 6.46
N GLU A 523 17.47 -9.11 7.21
CA GLU A 523 18.28 -8.39 8.20
C GLU A 523 18.14 -9.06 9.57
N GLU A 524 16.92 -9.49 9.90
CA GLU A 524 16.59 -9.96 11.24
C GLU A 524 16.84 -11.46 11.46
N ALA A 525 16.76 -12.29 10.41
CA ALA A 525 16.78 -13.75 10.54
C ALA A 525 17.99 -14.32 11.30
N ASN A 526 19.17 -13.69 11.18
CA ASN A 526 20.39 -14.13 11.84
C ASN A 526 20.36 -13.95 13.37
N ALA A 527 19.55 -13.01 13.87
CA ALA A 527 19.39 -12.77 15.30
C ALA A 527 18.31 -13.68 15.95
N LEU A 528 17.54 -14.38 15.13
CA LEU A 528 16.43 -15.23 15.58
C LEU A 528 16.88 -16.68 15.75
N GLN A 529 16.15 -17.43 16.58
CA GLN A 529 16.32 -18.89 16.61
C GLN A 529 15.91 -19.48 15.25
N PRO A 530 16.62 -20.50 14.74
CA PRO A 530 16.25 -21.13 13.48
C PRO A 530 14.79 -21.62 13.51
N PRO A 531 13.99 -21.31 12.47
CA PRO A 531 12.61 -21.75 12.43
C PRO A 531 12.52 -23.24 12.09
N HIS A 532 11.49 -23.90 12.61
CA HIS A 532 11.07 -25.22 12.10
C HIS A 532 10.19 -25.08 10.85
N LEU A 533 9.57 -23.92 10.67
CA LEU A 533 8.63 -23.60 9.60
C LEU A 533 8.65 -22.09 9.33
N VAL A 534 8.61 -21.71 8.06
CA VAL A 534 8.35 -20.32 7.65
C VAL A 534 6.96 -20.25 7.00
N VAL A 535 6.18 -19.24 7.33
CA VAL A 535 4.85 -19.01 6.73
C VAL A 535 4.73 -17.55 6.31
N ALA A 536 4.20 -17.31 5.13
CA ALA A 536 3.81 -15.98 4.68
C ALA A 536 2.43 -16.04 4.04
N LEU A 537 1.43 -15.48 4.72
CA LEU A 537 0.07 -15.50 4.22
C LEU A 537 -0.17 -14.30 3.30
N ASN A 538 -0.97 -14.49 2.26
CA ASN A 538 -1.29 -13.47 1.25
C ASN A 538 -0.04 -12.77 0.68
N ALA A 539 1.02 -13.54 0.45
CA ALA A 539 2.38 -13.05 0.35
C ALA A 539 2.64 -12.08 -0.82
N GLY A 540 1.89 -12.23 -1.92
CA GLY A 540 2.03 -11.37 -3.10
C GLY A 540 3.48 -11.25 -3.56
N LEU A 541 4.15 -12.39 -3.82
CA LEU A 541 5.60 -12.46 -4.05
C LEU A 541 6.08 -11.60 -5.23
N ASP A 542 5.20 -11.28 -6.17
CA ASP A 542 5.45 -10.44 -7.34
C ASP A 542 5.22 -8.94 -7.10
N ARG A 543 4.70 -8.56 -5.93
CA ARG A 543 4.25 -7.19 -5.63
C ARG A 543 5.28 -6.34 -4.89
N HIS A 544 6.26 -6.98 -4.24
CA HIS A 544 7.22 -6.29 -3.38
C HIS A 544 8.65 -6.76 -3.64
N GLU A 545 9.54 -5.81 -3.98
CA GLU A 545 10.97 -6.09 -4.24
C GLU A 545 11.72 -6.62 -3.00
N THR A 546 11.18 -6.36 -1.80
CA THR A 546 11.73 -6.83 -0.52
C THR A 546 11.74 -8.36 -0.38
N TRP A 547 10.92 -9.09 -1.15
CA TRP A 547 10.90 -10.55 -1.16
C TRP A 547 12.22 -11.17 -1.63
N ALA A 548 13.00 -10.50 -2.49
CA ALA A 548 14.22 -11.07 -3.04
C ALA A 548 15.22 -11.46 -1.92
N GLY A 549 15.40 -10.59 -0.92
CA GLY A 549 16.25 -10.88 0.23
C GLY A 549 15.67 -11.99 1.12
N ALA A 550 14.37 -11.92 1.42
CA ALA A 550 13.71 -12.92 2.26
C ALA A 550 13.77 -14.34 1.65
N LEU A 551 13.52 -14.46 0.34
CA LEU A 551 13.58 -15.73 -0.40
C LEU A 551 15.01 -16.29 -0.46
N GLU A 552 16.02 -15.42 -0.54
CA GLU A 552 17.42 -15.85 -0.47
C GLU A 552 17.75 -16.46 0.90
N VAL A 553 17.29 -15.84 1.99
CA VAL A 553 17.47 -16.42 3.33
C VAL A 553 16.70 -17.74 3.48
N ILE A 554 15.45 -17.81 3.00
CA ILE A 554 14.65 -19.05 2.99
C ILE A 554 15.40 -20.18 2.25
N ARG A 555 16.00 -19.86 1.10
CA ARG A 555 16.79 -20.80 0.31
C ARG A 555 18.03 -21.29 1.05
N GLN A 556 18.75 -20.38 1.70
CA GLN A 556 19.97 -20.71 2.46
C GLN A 556 19.67 -21.56 3.70
N MET A 557 18.58 -21.26 4.42
CA MET A 557 18.18 -22.02 5.60
C MET A 557 17.61 -23.40 5.25
N GLY A 558 16.97 -23.54 4.08
CA GLY A 558 16.33 -24.79 3.67
C GLY A 558 15.14 -25.20 4.55
N ALA A 559 14.58 -24.28 5.35
CA ALA A 559 13.43 -24.55 6.20
C ALA A 559 12.16 -24.75 5.35
N PRO A 560 11.27 -25.70 5.70
CA PRO A 560 9.95 -25.83 5.07
C PRO A 560 9.24 -24.48 5.10
N THR A 561 8.78 -24.03 3.94
CA THR A 561 8.18 -22.69 3.80
C THR A 561 6.88 -22.77 3.03
N PHE A 562 5.82 -22.20 3.59
CA PHE A 562 4.50 -22.19 2.97
C PHE A 562 3.99 -20.77 2.77
N PHE A 563 3.32 -20.57 1.64
CA PHE A 563 2.76 -19.29 1.24
C PHE A 563 1.29 -19.45 0.92
N THR A 564 0.51 -18.40 1.14
CA THR A 564 -0.79 -18.26 0.47
C THR A 564 -0.85 -17.06 -0.45
N ASP A 565 -1.74 -17.13 -1.44
CA ASP A 565 -2.02 -16.03 -2.36
C ASP A 565 -3.51 -16.01 -2.75
N TYR A 566 -3.94 -14.93 -3.38
CA TYR A 566 -5.36 -14.59 -3.46
C TYR A 566 -6.13 -15.29 -4.58
N ALA A 567 -5.48 -15.48 -5.73
CA ALA A 567 -6.11 -15.92 -6.97
C ALA A 567 -5.14 -16.71 -7.85
N GLU A 568 -5.67 -17.52 -8.77
CA GLU A 568 -4.84 -18.34 -9.67
C GLU A 568 -3.82 -17.53 -10.50
N PRO A 569 -4.12 -16.32 -11.02
CA PRO A 569 -3.10 -15.49 -11.67
C PRO A 569 -1.92 -15.13 -10.76
N CYS A 570 -2.19 -14.83 -9.48
CA CYS A 570 -1.15 -14.53 -8.50
C CYS A 570 -0.26 -15.76 -8.26
N CYS A 571 -0.85 -16.96 -8.19
CA CYS A 571 -0.09 -18.21 -8.12
C CYS A 571 0.85 -18.42 -9.31
N VAL A 572 0.43 -18.04 -10.52
CA VAL A 572 1.29 -18.12 -11.71
C VAL A 572 2.51 -17.21 -11.57
N ASN A 573 2.31 -15.98 -11.09
CA ASN A 573 3.39 -15.02 -10.86
C ASN A 573 4.31 -15.49 -9.72
N ALA A 574 3.76 -15.91 -8.59
CA ALA A 574 4.49 -16.46 -7.46
C ALA A 574 5.37 -17.65 -7.87
N LYS A 575 4.86 -18.55 -8.73
CA LYS A 575 5.62 -19.66 -9.30
C LYS A 575 6.84 -19.20 -10.11
N GLN A 576 6.74 -18.10 -10.85
CA GLN A 576 7.86 -17.54 -11.60
C GLN A 576 8.91 -16.93 -10.65
N VAL A 577 8.46 -16.18 -9.64
CA VAL A 577 9.34 -15.58 -8.62
C VAL A 577 10.13 -16.66 -7.87
N LEU A 578 9.46 -17.68 -7.35
CA LEU A 578 10.13 -18.78 -6.63
C LEU A 578 11.18 -19.50 -7.49
N ARG A 579 10.88 -19.74 -8.76
CA ARG A 579 11.82 -20.34 -9.72
C ARG A 579 13.02 -19.43 -9.99
N ALA A 580 12.80 -18.13 -10.17
CA ALA A 580 13.86 -17.15 -10.36
C ALA A 580 14.78 -17.06 -9.13
N SER A 581 14.21 -17.24 -7.93
CA SER A 581 14.94 -17.34 -6.67
C SER A 581 15.59 -18.72 -6.42
N GLY A 582 15.51 -19.67 -7.35
CA GLY A 582 16.11 -20.99 -7.20
C GLY A 582 15.46 -21.89 -6.15
N LEU A 583 14.22 -21.57 -5.73
CA LEU A 583 13.45 -22.38 -4.77
C LEU A 583 12.64 -23.45 -5.50
N THR A 584 12.73 -24.68 -5.03
CA THR A 584 11.97 -25.80 -5.57
C THR A 584 10.63 -25.92 -4.87
N ILE A 585 9.55 -25.95 -5.66
CA ILE A 585 8.19 -26.14 -5.18
C ILE A 585 8.05 -27.57 -4.65
N SER A 586 7.87 -27.71 -3.34
CA SER A 586 7.70 -28.99 -2.63
C SER A 586 6.22 -29.30 -2.38
N HIS A 587 5.38 -28.27 -2.25
CA HIS A 587 3.93 -28.40 -2.14
C HIS A 587 3.25 -27.67 -3.32
N PRO A 588 2.41 -28.36 -4.12
CA PRO A 588 1.79 -27.78 -5.30
C PRO A 588 0.85 -26.63 -4.93
N PHE A 589 0.55 -25.78 -5.92
CA PHE A 589 -0.47 -24.76 -5.79
C PHE A 589 -1.85 -25.42 -5.75
N THR A 590 -2.49 -25.39 -4.58
CA THR A 590 -3.82 -25.96 -4.37
C THR A 590 -4.74 -24.95 -3.69
N PRO A 591 -6.06 -24.98 -3.93
CA PRO A 591 -7.00 -24.18 -3.16
C PRO A 591 -6.80 -24.46 -1.67
N ASN A 592 -6.66 -23.41 -0.88
CA ASN A 592 -6.52 -23.56 0.56
C ASN A 592 -7.88 -23.96 1.16
N THR A 593 -7.87 -25.02 1.96
CA THR A 593 -9.03 -25.56 2.68
C THR A 593 -9.67 -24.50 3.58
N PHE A 594 -8.85 -23.66 4.23
CA PHE A 594 -9.30 -22.58 5.13
C PHE A 594 -9.19 -21.19 4.49
N ARG A 595 -9.28 -21.09 3.15
CA ARG A 595 -9.44 -19.78 2.49
C ARG A 595 -10.70 -19.09 2.99
N SER A 596 -10.71 -17.76 2.96
CA SER A 596 -11.91 -17.01 3.32
C SER A 596 -13.05 -17.37 2.35
N PRO A 597 -14.27 -17.66 2.85
CA PRO A 597 -15.45 -17.84 2.02
C PRO A 597 -15.97 -16.52 1.43
N VAL A 598 -15.45 -15.38 1.91
CA VAL A 598 -15.79 -14.05 1.39
C VAL A 598 -14.92 -13.76 0.17
N ARG A 599 -15.57 -13.71 -0.99
CA ARG A 599 -14.98 -13.32 -2.27
C ARG A 599 -14.84 -11.81 -2.33
N ASN A 600 -13.62 -11.35 -2.59
CA ASN A 600 -13.34 -9.96 -2.87
C ASN A 600 -13.60 -9.65 -4.34
N GLN A 601 -14.22 -8.52 -4.61
CA GLN A 601 -14.40 -8.06 -5.99
C GLN A 601 -13.21 -7.17 -6.39
N ILE A 602 -12.46 -7.59 -7.40
CA ILE A 602 -11.43 -6.74 -8.01
C ILE A 602 -12.08 -5.92 -9.14
N PRO A 603 -12.00 -4.57 -9.15
CA PRO A 603 -12.73 -3.74 -10.10
C PRO A 603 -12.46 -4.07 -11.59
N SER A 604 -11.25 -4.48 -11.92
CA SER A 604 -10.79 -4.71 -13.30
C SER A 604 -10.92 -6.16 -13.80
N THR A 605 -11.24 -7.11 -12.92
CA THR A 605 -11.30 -8.54 -13.27
C THR A 605 -12.39 -9.29 -12.51
N ASN A 606 -12.99 -10.28 -13.17
CA ASN A 606 -13.97 -11.19 -12.60
C ASN A 606 -13.34 -12.48 -12.05
N VAL A 607 -12.02 -12.65 -12.15
CA VAL A 607 -11.34 -13.83 -11.58
C VAL A 607 -11.66 -13.92 -10.08
N PRO A 608 -11.98 -15.12 -9.55
CA PRO A 608 -12.22 -15.29 -8.12
C PRO A 608 -11.02 -14.87 -7.28
N TRP A 609 -11.29 -14.09 -6.23
CA TRP A 609 -10.26 -13.53 -5.37
C TRP A 609 -10.67 -13.75 -3.91
N PHE A 610 -9.84 -14.46 -3.16
CA PHE A 610 -10.13 -14.82 -1.77
C PHE A 610 -8.93 -14.52 -0.90
N SER A 611 -9.15 -14.05 0.33
CA SER A 611 -8.06 -14.05 1.32
C SER A 611 -7.62 -15.49 1.58
N ASN A 612 -6.30 -15.72 1.59
CA ASN A 612 -5.68 -17.03 1.68
C ASN A 612 -6.22 -18.02 0.64
N GLY A 613 -6.50 -17.59 -0.59
CA GLY A 613 -7.20 -18.38 -1.61
C GLY A 613 -6.51 -19.70 -1.97
N PHE A 614 -5.21 -19.65 -2.19
CA PHE A 614 -4.39 -20.78 -2.63
C PHE A 614 -3.19 -20.95 -1.72
N LEU A 615 -2.81 -22.20 -1.46
CA LEU A 615 -1.64 -22.59 -0.66
C LEU A 615 -0.61 -23.26 -1.58
N PHE A 616 0.66 -22.97 -1.34
CA PHE A 616 1.81 -23.61 -1.99
C PHE A 616 3.01 -23.58 -1.04
N GLY A 617 4.04 -24.38 -1.35
CA GLY A 617 5.20 -24.48 -0.48
C GLY A 617 6.48 -24.83 -1.21
N VAL A 618 7.59 -24.45 -0.59
CA VAL A 618 8.97 -24.70 -1.03
C VAL A 618 9.76 -25.31 0.10
N ASN A 619 10.81 -26.04 -0.26
CA ASN A 619 11.62 -26.86 0.64
C ASN A 619 10.79 -28.01 1.27
N PRO A 620 11.28 -29.27 1.24
CA PRO A 620 10.55 -30.43 1.73
C PRO A 620 10.51 -30.54 3.26
#